data_AF-A0A151BIR9-F1
#
_entry.id   AF-A0A151BIR9-F1
#
_cell.length_a   1.000
_cell.length_b   1.000
_cell.length_c   1.000
_cell.angle_alpha   90.00
_cell.angle_beta   90.00
_cell.angle_gamma   90.00
#
_symmetry.space_group_name_H-M   'P 1'
#
loop_
_entity.id
_entity.type
_entity.pdbx_description
1 polymer ?
#
loop_
_entity_poly.entity_id
_entity_poly.type
_entity_poly.pdbx_seq_one_letter_code
_entity_poly.pdbx_strand_id
1 'polypeptide(L)'
;MRLENLGFSKSTYGEIILTTRLGEIVNSAPMGVLLYGDTKLCLKVYRSGRTYEMIVGGAEDCVLNVTSDPMLFYNSVFRKDEVSYRPAERASSPRISGCDAYVECSITGLTAYERYVQVLLEPLLVDVTDGTVRVYSRVGPAIIEALICYTKLPYLKDSCEEAESLIGRIRIFREIVYHSTRDRVFREIADEILNRSEGMLRQACTSQREA
;
A
#
# COMPACT_ATOMS: atom_id res chain seq x y z
N MET A 1 -18.11 0.59 13.68
CA MET A 1 -17.28 1.67 13.10
C MET A 1 -17.36 1.60 11.58
N ARG A 2 -17.34 2.72 10.85
CA ARG A 2 -17.26 2.69 9.38
C ARG A 2 -15.81 2.46 8.94
N LEU A 3 -15.58 1.66 7.90
CA LEU A 3 -14.24 1.38 7.38
C LEU A 3 -13.51 2.64 6.89
N GLU A 4 -14.25 3.61 6.35
CA GLU A 4 -13.73 4.92 5.94
C GLU A 4 -13.10 5.68 7.11
N ASN A 5 -13.59 5.48 8.34
CA ASN A 5 -13.00 6.10 9.52
C ASN A 5 -11.62 5.54 9.86
N LEU A 6 -11.30 4.30 9.41
CA LEU A 6 -9.94 3.76 9.46
C LEU A 6 -9.11 4.19 8.24
N GLY A 7 -9.63 5.03 7.35
CA GLY A 7 -8.91 5.51 6.17
C GLY A 7 -8.97 4.60 4.95
N PHE A 8 -9.76 3.51 4.97
CA PHE A 8 -10.01 2.73 3.76
C PHE A 8 -10.73 3.58 2.71
N SER A 9 -10.28 3.48 1.46
CA SER A 9 -10.76 4.33 0.36
C SER A 9 -11.12 3.50 -0.86
N LYS A 10 -12.11 4.00 -1.64
CA LYS A 10 -12.50 3.43 -2.94
C LYS A 10 -11.45 3.67 -4.02
N SER A 11 -10.65 4.72 -3.87
CA SER A 11 -9.68 5.17 -4.86
C SER A 11 -8.25 4.90 -4.44
N THR A 12 -7.94 4.88 -3.14
CA THR A 12 -6.58 4.78 -2.60
C THR A 12 -6.40 3.47 -1.85
N TYR A 13 -5.37 2.72 -2.21
CA TYR A 13 -4.99 1.50 -1.51
C TYR A 13 -4.46 1.85 -0.12
N GLY A 14 -5.01 1.15 0.88
CA GLY A 14 -4.40 1.01 2.18
C GLY A 14 -3.45 -0.20 2.18
N GLU A 15 -2.29 -0.06 2.79
CA GLU A 15 -1.34 -1.16 2.96
C GLU A 15 -1.57 -1.82 4.32
N ILE A 16 -1.76 -3.14 4.33
CA ILE A 16 -1.99 -3.95 5.52
C ILE A 16 -1.14 -5.21 5.48
N ILE A 17 -1.09 -5.94 6.59
CA ILE A 17 -0.59 -7.33 6.59
C ILE A 17 -1.80 -8.26 6.69
N LEU A 18 -2.02 -9.06 5.65
CA LEU A 18 -3.09 -10.04 5.63
C LEU A 18 -2.62 -11.33 6.30
N THR A 19 -3.40 -11.84 7.24
CA THR A 19 -3.27 -13.20 7.74
C THR A 19 -4.40 -14.08 7.22
N THR A 20 -4.04 -15.30 6.83
CA THR A 20 -4.97 -16.30 6.31
C THR A 20 -4.62 -17.65 6.93
N ARG A 21 -5.64 -18.44 7.26
CA ARG A 21 -5.53 -19.82 7.73
C ARG A 21 -6.18 -20.78 6.74
N LEU A 22 -5.55 -21.94 6.54
CA LEU A 22 -6.12 -23.09 5.86
C LEU A 22 -5.71 -24.36 6.61
N GLY A 23 -6.66 -24.97 7.34
CA GLY A 23 -6.36 -26.01 8.32
C GLY A 23 -5.40 -25.50 9.40
N GLU A 24 -4.30 -26.22 9.60
CA GLU A 24 -3.25 -25.85 10.58
C GLU A 24 -2.24 -24.83 10.03
N ILE A 25 -2.31 -24.51 8.74
CA ILE A 25 -1.36 -23.60 8.10
C ILE A 25 -1.84 -22.16 8.27
N VAL A 26 -0.96 -21.31 8.79
CA VAL A 26 -1.13 -19.85 8.83
C VAL A 26 -0.09 -19.20 7.94
N ASN A 27 -0.50 -18.15 7.22
CA ASN A 27 0.41 -17.31 6.45
C ASN A 27 0.07 -15.83 6.62
N SER A 28 1.11 -15.01 6.79
CA SER A 28 1.04 -13.55 6.72
C SER A 28 1.66 -13.04 5.41
N ALA A 29 1.08 -12.00 4.80
CA ALA A 29 1.70 -11.28 3.69
C ALA A 29 1.18 -9.83 3.58
N PRO A 30 2.03 -8.86 3.21
CA PRO A 30 1.59 -7.50 2.89
C PRO A 30 0.63 -7.48 1.70
N MET A 31 -0.43 -6.68 1.79
CA MET A 31 -1.39 -6.51 0.71
C MET A 31 -1.92 -5.07 0.64
N GLY A 32 -2.21 -4.64 -0.59
CA GLY A 32 -3.00 -3.43 -0.84
C GLY A 32 -4.49 -3.75 -0.83
N VAL A 33 -5.27 -2.97 -0.07
CA VAL A 33 -6.73 -3.11 0.05
C VAL A 33 -7.46 -1.85 -0.37
N LEU A 34 -8.57 -2.03 -1.08
CA LEU A 34 -9.52 -0.97 -1.41
C LEU A 34 -10.86 -1.20 -0.72
N LEU A 35 -11.55 -0.12 -0.40
CA LEU A 35 -12.98 -0.16 -0.11
C LEU A 35 -13.74 -0.48 -1.40
N TYR A 36 -14.65 -1.46 -1.33
CA TYR A 36 -15.49 -1.88 -2.43
C TYR A 36 -16.96 -1.67 -2.09
N GLY A 37 -17.64 -0.82 -2.85
CA GLY A 37 -18.92 -0.28 -2.42
C GLY A 37 -18.74 0.52 -1.13
N ASP A 38 -19.69 0.42 -0.20
CA ASP A 38 -19.67 1.20 1.05
C ASP A 38 -19.28 0.36 2.29
N THR A 39 -19.26 -0.96 2.16
CA THR A 39 -19.16 -1.86 3.33
C THR A 39 -18.17 -3.01 3.16
N LYS A 40 -17.74 -3.32 1.92
CA LYS A 40 -16.86 -4.47 1.64
C LYS A 40 -15.44 -4.01 1.36
N LEU A 41 -14.49 -4.93 1.49
CA LEU A 41 -13.10 -4.70 1.15
C LEU A 41 -12.69 -5.59 -0.02
N CYS A 42 -11.70 -5.14 -0.78
CA CYS A 42 -11.23 -5.85 -1.96
C CYS A 42 -9.71 -5.87 -2.00
N LEU A 43 -9.16 -7.07 -2.23
CA LEU A 43 -7.73 -7.31 -2.38
C LEU A 43 -7.43 -7.83 -3.79
N LYS A 44 -6.21 -7.59 -4.26
CA LYS A 44 -5.64 -8.29 -5.41
C LYS A 44 -4.54 -9.22 -4.92
N VAL A 45 -4.74 -10.53 -5.07
CA VAL A 45 -3.79 -11.54 -4.61
C VAL A 45 -3.15 -12.22 -5.82
N TYR A 46 -1.84 -12.01 -6.00
CA TYR A 46 -1.09 -12.53 -7.14
C TYR A 46 -0.89 -14.04 -7.06
N ARG A 47 -0.93 -14.71 -8.22
CA ARG A 47 -0.99 -16.18 -8.34
C ARG A 47 0.23 -16.95 -7.80
N SER A 48 1.35 -16.28 -7.55
CA SER A 48 2.63 -16.91 -7.18
C SER A 48 2.86 -17.06 -5.67
N GLY A 49 1.94 -16.59 -4.83
CA GLY A 49 2.13 -16.55 -3.37
C GLY A 49 1.32 -17.58 -2.60
N ARG A 50 1.82 -18.01 -1.44
CA ARG A 50 1.11 -18.90 -0.51
C ARG A 50 -0.28 -18.39 -0.13
N THR A 51 -0.47 -17.07 -0.02
CA THR A 51 -1.79 -16.46 0.21
C THR A 51 -2.78 -16.82 -0.90
N TYR A 52 -2.35 -16.82 -2.17
CA TYR A 52 -3.20 -17.22 -3.29
C TYR A 52 -3.59 -18.69 -3.19
N GLU A 53 -2.61 -19.56 -2.96
CA GLU A 53 -2.84 -21.01 -2.83
C GLU A 53 -3.83 -21.31 -1.70
N MET A 54 -3.72 -20.63 -0.57
CA MET A 54 -4.61 -20.81 0.57
C MET A 54 -6.03 -20.30 0.29
N ILE A 55 -6.18 -19.12 -0.33
CA ILE A 55 -7.49 -18.56 -0.66
C ILE A 55 -8.20 -19.40 -1.71
N VAL A 56 -7.52 -19.79 -2.79
CA VAL A 56 -8.08 -20.67 -3.83
C VAL A 56 -8.29 -22.08 -3.30
N GLY A 57 -7.46 -22.52 -2.35
CA GLY A 57 -7.58 -23.81 -1.65
C GLY A 57 -8.70 -23.87 -0.62
N GLY A 58 -9.49 -22.80 -0.45
CA GLY A 58 -10.71 -22.82 0.38
C GLY A 58 -10.57 -22.17 1.75
N ALA A 59 -9.63 -21.25 1.95
CA ALA A 59 -9.66 -20.41 3.15
C ALA A 59 -10.97 -19.62 3.20
N GLU A 60 -11.68 -19.69 4.33
CA GLU A 60 -13.02 -19.10 4.49
C GLU A 60 -12.98 -17.66 5.02
N ASP A 61 -11.91 -17.30 5.73
CA ASP A 61 -11.75 -16.01 6.39
C ASP A 61 -10.31 -15.51 6.33
N CYS A 62 -10.13 -14.25 6.73
CA CYS A 62 -8.83 -13.61 6.88
C CYS A 62 -8.89 -12.46 7.89
N VAL A 63 -7.73 -12.00 8.33
CA VAL A 63 -7.62 -10.79 9.15
C VAL A 63 -6.70 -9.79 8.46
N LEU A 64 -7.18 -8.55 8.35
CA LEU A 64 -6.38 -7.41 7.92
C LEU A 64 -5.79 -6.77 9.17
N ASN A 65 -4.49 -6.90 9.33
CA ASN A 65 -3.73 -6.33 10.43
C ASN A 65 -3.23 -4.97 9.98
N VAL A 66 -3.82 -3.91 10.54
CA VAL A 66 -3.52 -2.52 10.19
C VAL A 66 -2.37 -2.04 11.05
N THR A 67 -1.28 -1.65 10.40
CA THR A 67 -0.12 -1.06 11.07
C THR A 67 0.65 -0.15 10.12
N SER A 68 1.41 0.79 10.67
CA SER A 68 2.45 1.52 9.94
C SER A 68 3.88 1.13 10.34
N ASP A 69 4.05 0.10 11.18
CA ASP A 69 5.37 -0.36 11.61
C ASP A 69 6.09 -1.14 10.49
N PRO A 70 7.18 -0.60 9.90
CA PRO A 70 7.91 -1.29 8.84
C PRO A 70 8.53 -2.62 9.30
N MET A 71 8.80 -2.81 10.60
CA MET A 71 9.36 -4.06 11.12
C MET A 71 8.35 -5.21 11.04
N LEU A 72 7.07 -4.95 11.31
CA LEU A 72 6.01 -5.95 11.14
C LEU A 72 5.84 -6.33 9.67
N PHE A 73 5.89 -5.35 8.76
CA PHE A 73 5.88 -5.64 7.31
C PHE A 73 7.07 -6.49 6.90
N TYR A 74 8.28 -6.11 7.31
CA TYR A 74 9.51 -6.83 7.01
C TYR A 74 9.47 -8.28 7.52
N ASN A 75 9.09 -8.48 8.79
CA ASN A 75 9.00 -9.81 9.39
C ASN A 75 7.95 -10.69 8.70
N SER A 76 6.81 -10.11 8.30
CA SER A 76 5.75 -10.86 7.58
C SER A 76 6.20 -11.42 6.23
N VAL A 77 7.28 -10.89 5.65
CA VAL A 77 7.87 -11.34 4.37
C VAL A 77 9.06 -12.25 4.62
N PHE A 78 10.02 -11.81 5.43
CA PHE A 78 11.36 -12.43 5.52
C PHE A 78 11.62 -13.21 6.81
N ARG A 79 10.88 -12.94 7.89
CA ARG A 79 11.09 -13.55 9.22
C ARG A 79 9.76 -14.01 9.82
N LYS A 80 9.08 -14.90 9.10
CA LYS A 80 7.71 -15.32 9.44
C LYS A 80 7.61 -16.05 10.78
N ASP A 81 8.72 -16.64 11.23
CA ASP A 81 8.91 -17.26 12.54
C ASP A 81 8.96 -16.24 13.69
N GLU A 82 9.33 -14.98 13.42
CA GLU A 82 9.30 -13.90 14.41
C GLU A 82 7.91 -13.24 14.53
N VAL A 83 6.94 -13.60 13.67
CA VAL A 83 5.58 -13.05 13.72
C VAL A 83 4.81 -13.68 14.87
N SER A 84 4.51 -12.87 15.89
CA SER A 84 3.66 -13.28 17.01
C SER A 84 2.18 -13.21 16.62
N TYR A 85 1.51 -14.36 16.65
CA TYR A 85 0.08 -14.47 16.39
C TYR A 85 -0.74 -14.56 17.67
N ARG A 86 -1.95 -14.01 17.64
CA ARG A 86 -2.96 -14.18 18.69
C ARG A 86 -4.32 -14.54 18.08
N PRO A 87 -5.20 -15.24 18.81
CA PRO A 87 -6.53 -15.57 18.32
C PRO A 87 -7.33 -14.33 17.91
N ALA A 88 -8.09 -14.48 16.83
CA ALA A 88 -9.15 -13.56 16.43
C ALA A 88 -10.46 -13.88 17.17
N GLU A 89 -11.43 -12.97 17.12
CA GLU A 89 -12.70 -13.11 17.85
C GLU A 89 -13.83 -13.74 17.02
N ARG A 90 -13.82 -13.49 15.70
CA ARG A 90 -14.87 -13.84 14.73
C ARG A 90 -14.32 -14.56 13.50
N ALA A 91 -13.01 -14.52 13.26
CA ALA A 91 -12.32 -15.28 12.23
C ALA A 91 -11.46 -16.41 12.83
N SER A 92 -11.21 -17.47 12.05
CA SER A 92 -10.25 -18.52 12.40
C SER A 92 -8.79 -18.11 12.11
N SER A 93 -8.59 -17.24 11.12
CA SER A 93 -7.30 -16.62 10.83
C SER A 93 -6.85 -15.74 12.00
N PRO A 94 -5.59 -15.85 12.47
CA PRO A 94 -5.16 -15.13 13.65
C PRO A 94 -4.84 -13.66 13.38
N ARG A 95 -4.87 -12.84 14.43
CA ARG A 95 -4.34 -11.48 14.46
C ARG A 95 -2.81 -11.50 14.64
N ILE A 96 -2.09 -10.50 14.14
CA ILE A 96 -0.68 -10.24 14.46
C ILE A 96 -0.60 -9.33 15.68
N SER A 97 0.15 -9.73 16.69
CA SER A 97 0.36 -8.92 17.90
C SER A 97 1.12 -7.62 17.57
N GLY A 98 0.71 -6.50 18.18
CA GLY A 98 1.38 -5.20 18.02
C GLY A 98 0.85 -4.33 16.87
N CYS A 99 -0.17 -4.77 16.14
CA CYS A 99 -0.85 -3.92 15.16
C CYS A 99 -1.85 -2.96 15.81
N ASP A 100 -2.10 -1.85 15.14
CA ASP A 100 -2.91 -0.73 15.63
C ASP A 100 -4.42 -0.99 15.51
N ALA A 101 -4.82 -1.79 14.52
CA ALA A 101 -6.20 -2.24 14.36
C ALA A 101 -6.29 -3.57 13.62
N TYR A 102 -7.46 -4.21 13.72
CA TYR A 102 -7.79 -5.49 13.11
C TYR A 102 -9.14 -5.40 12.42
N VAL A 103 -9.19 -5.84 11.17
CA VAL A 103 -10.45 -6.08 10.48
C VAL A 103 -10.53 -7.56 10.16
N GLU A 104 -11.40 -8.26 10.87
CA GLU A 104 -11.66 -9.67 10.63
C GLU A 104 -12.74 -9.79 9.57
N CYS A 105 -12.51 -10.65 8.58
CA CYS A 105 -13.33 -10.72 7.38
C CYS A 105 -13.66 -12.16 6.99
N SER A 106 -14.87 -12.40 6.49
CA SER A 106 -15.16 -13.58 5.68
C SER A 106 -14.81 -13.33 4.22
N ILE A 107 -14.30 -14.34 3.54
CA ILE A 107 -14.07 -14.32 2.09
C ILE A 107 -15.39 -14.67 1.41
N THR A 108 -15.96 -13.71 0.66
CA THR A 108 -17.31 -13.83 0.09
C THR A 108 -17.36 -13.94 -1.43
N GLY A 109 -16.23 -13.73 -2.11
CA GLY A 109 -16.18 -13.85 -3.55
C GLY A 109 -14.76 -13.83 -4.10
N LEU A 110 -14.55 -14.60 -5.17
CA LEU A 110 -13.31 -14.68 -5.91
C LEU A 110 -13.58 -14.40 -7.38
N THR A 111 -12.80 -13.50 -7.99
CA THR A 111 -12.84 -13.24 -9.43
C THR A 111 -11.45 -13.43 -10.00
N ALA A 112 -11.29 -14.42 -10.87
CA ALA A 112 -10.01 -14.76 -11.47
C ALA A 112 -9.65 -13.79 -12.61
N TYR A 113 -8.43 -13.27 -12.57
CA TYR A 113 -7.78 -12.54 -13.66
C TYR A 113 -6.51 -13.29 -14.07
N GLU A 114 -5.90 -12.89 -15.18
CA GLU A 114 -4.70 -13.56 -15.74
C GLU A 114 -3.55 -13.71 -14.72
N ARG A 115 -3.27 -12.66 -13.94
CA ARG A 115 -2.11 -12.61 -13.03
C ARG A 115 -2.46 -12.66 -11.53
N TYR A 116 -3.72 -12.44 -11.18
CA TYR A 116 -4.17 -12.34 -9.79
C TYR A 116 -5.60 -12.84 -9.65
N VAL A 117 -6.03 -13.11 -8.42
CA VAL A 117 -7.43 -13.23 -8.05
C VAL A 117 -7.84 -11.97 -7.29
N GLN A 118 -8.99 -11.41 -7.65
CA GLN A 118 -9.64 -10.39 -6.85
C GLN A 118 -10.44 -11.07 -5.76
N VAL A 119 -10.20 -10.69 -4.50
CA VAL A 119 -10.85 -11.29 -3.33
C VAL A 119 -11.76 -10.24 -2.71
N LEU A 120 -13.05 -10.58 -2.61
CA LEU A 120 -14.06 -9.75 -1.96
C LEU A 120 -14.24 -10.21 -0.51
N LEU A 121 -14.16 -9.25 0.40
CA LEU A 121 -14.17 -9.47 1.84
C LEU A 121 -15.34 -8.74 2.48
N GLU A 122 -16.01 -9.45 3.38
CA GLU A 122 -17.08 -8.90 4.20
C GLU A 122 -16.60 -8.79 5.66
N PRO A 123 -16.50 -7.57 6.22
CA PRO A 123 -16.07 -7.38 7.60
C PRO A 123 -17.03 -8.02 8.60
N LEU A 124 -16.49 -8.83 9.51
CA LEU A 124 -17.18 -9.46 10.63
C LEU A 124 -16.99 -8.66 11.93
N LEU A 125 -15.78 -8.11 12.11
CA LEU A 125 -15.42 -7.31 13.27
C LEU A 125 -14.35 -6.28 12.89
N VAL A 126 -14.46 -5.08 13.46
CA VAL A 126 -13.44 -4.03 13.40
C VAL A 126 -13.04 -3.71 14.82
N ASP A 127 -11.81 -4.04 15.19
CA ASP A 127 -11.20 -3.80 16.49
C ASP A 127 -10.09 -2.76 16.33
N VAL A 128 -10.15 -1.67 17.10
CA VAL A 128 -9.26 -0.51 16.96
C VAL A 128 -8.84 -0.06 18.34
N THR A 129 -7.54 0.15 18.54
CA THR A 129 -6.97 0.59 19.82
C THR A 129 -7.39 2.01 20.19
N ASP A 130 -7.43 2.93 19.22
CA ASP A 130 -7.99 4.28 19.39
C ASP A 130 -8.54 4.88 18.07
N GLY A 131 -9.39 5.91 18.18
CA GLY A 131 -10.07 6.52 17.03
C GLY A 131 -9.17 7.27 16.03
N THR A 132 -7.88 7.41 16.29
CA THR A 132 -6.91 8.11 15.43
C THR A 132 -6.22 7.18 14.44
N VAL A 133 -6.27 5.86 14.66
CA VAL A 133 -5.67 4.86 13.78
C VAL A 133 -6.20 5.00 12.35
N ARG A 134 -5.29 5.01 11.39
CA ARG A 134 -5.58 5.02 9.95
C ARG A 134 -4.71 4.00 9.24
N VAL A 135 -5.26 3.37 8.21
CA VAL A 135 -4.52 2.50 7.32
C VAL A 135 -3.43 3.29 6.61
N TYR A 136 -2.23 2.73 6.57
CA TYR A 136 -1.10 3.37 5.92
C TYR A 136 -1.32 3.47 4.41
N SER A 137 -0.98 4.62 3.82
CA SER A 137 -0.99 4.83 2.39
C SER A 137 0.34 5.37 1.90
N ARG A 138 0.82 4.84 0.78
CA ARG A 138 2.08 5.27 0.15
C ARG A 138 1.98 6.61 -0.58
N VAL A 139 0.76 7.14 -0.80
CA VAL A 139 0.54 8.35 -1.60
C VAL A 139 1.18 9.58 -0.97
N GLY A 140 0.88 9.86 0.30
CA GLY A 140 1.40 11.02 1.02
C GLY A 140 2.93 11.05 1.07
N PRO A 141 3.60 9.98 1.56
CA PRO A 141 5.06 9.89 1.57
C PRO A 141 5.70 10.06 0.19
N ALA A 142 5.13 9.47 -0.86
CA ALA A 142 5.67 9.62 -2.22
C ALA A 142 5.59 11.06 -2.74
N ILE A 143 4.47 11.76 -2.49
CA ILE A 143 4.34 13.18 -2.86
C ILE A 143 5.34 14.04 -2.10
N ILE A 144 5.49 13.81 -0.78
CA ILE A 144 6.44 14.55 0.05
C ILE A 144 7.88 14.33 -0.43
N GLU A 145 8.28 13.09 -0.70
CA GLU A 145 9.62 12.78 -1.21
C GLU A 145 9.87 13.38 -2.60
N ALA A 146 8.87 13.42 -3.47
CA ALA A 146 8.96 14.10 -4.77
C ALA A 146 9.18 15.61 -4.60
N LEU A 147 8.47 16.25 -3.66
CA LEU A 147 8.66 17.67 -3.33
C LEU A 147 10.05 17.94 -2.74
N ILE A 148 10.57 17.06 -1.88
CA ILE A 148 11.94 17.18 -1.34
C ILE A 148 12.98 17.08 -2.45
N CYS A 149 12.78 16.21 -3.44
CA CYS A 149 13.66 16.15 -4.61
C CYS A 149 13.55 17.43 -5.45
N TYR A 150 12.33 17.90 -5.70
CA TYR A 150 12.09 19.12 -6.47
C TYR A 150 12.77 20.35 -5.86
N THR A 151 12.67 20.55 -4.54
CA THR A 151 13.25 21.72 -3.88
C THR A 151 14.78 21.73 -3.87
N LYS A 152 15.43 20.60 -4.18
CA LYS A 152 16.89 20.51 -4.32
C LYS A 152 17.39 20.92 -5.72
N LEU A 153 16.55 20.80 -6.76
CA LEU A 153 16.94 21.11 -8.14
C LEU A 153 17.52 22.52 -8.34
N PRO A 154 16.99 23.61 -7.73
CA PRO A 154 17.53 24.96 -7.91
C PRO A 154 19.00 25.12 -7.47
N TYR A 155 19.52 24.24 -6.62
CA TYR A 155 20.88 24.28 -6.09
C TYR A 155 21.88 23.48 -6.93
N LEU A 156 21.42 22.76 -7.96
CA LEU A 156 22.24 21.89 -8.81
C LEU A 156 22.50 22.49 -10.19
N LYS A 157 22.56 23.82 -10.29
CA LYS A 157 22.69 24.54 -11.57
C LYS A 157 23.92 24.12 -12.39
N ASP A 158 24.96 23.64 -11.72
CA ASP A 158 26.22 23.27 -12.33
C ASP A 158 26.38 21.75 -12.50
N SER A 159 25.38 20.93 -12.11
CA SER A 159 25.44 19.46 -12.14
C SER A 159 24.20 18.86 -12.82
N CYS A 160 24.24 18.77 -14.16
CA CYS A 160 23.14 18.20 -14.97
C CYS A 160 22.90 16.72 -14.59
N GLU A 161 23.93 15.94 -14.27
CA GLU A 161 23.80 14.53 -13.84
C GLU A 161 23.05 14.38 -12.51
N GLU A 162 23.38 15.19 -11.49
CA GLU A 162 22.66 15.14 -10.21
C GLU A 162 21.20 15.60 -10.36
N ALA A 163 20.95 16.60 -11.19
CA ALA A 163 19.60 17.06 -11.52
C ALA A 163 18.78 15.95 -12.22
N GLU A 164 19.37 15.24 -13.18
CA GLU A 164 18.76 14.08 -13.83
C GLU A 164 18.45 12.96 -12.85
N SER A 165 19.37 12.68 -11.92
CA SER A 165 19.18 11.68 -10.86
C SER A 165 17.98 12.01 -9.95
N LEU A 166 17.85 13.28 -9.52
CA LEU A 166 16.70 13.73 -8.74
C LEU A 166 15.39 13.65 -9.53
N ILE A 167 15.39 14.00 -10.81
CA ILE A 167 14.22 13.86 -11.69
C ILE A 167 13.84 12.39 -11.86
N GLY A 168 14.83 11.49 -12.00
CA GLY A 168 14.62 10.05 -12.00
C GLY A 168 13.90 9.56 -10.75
N ARG A 169 14.29 10.07 -9.56
CA ARG A 169 13.58 9.77 -8.31
C ARG A 169 12.14 10.30 -8.30
N ILE A 170 11.91 11.52 -8.79
CA ILE A 170 10.56 12.11 -8.91
C ILE A 170 9.66 11.24 -9.79
N ARG A 171 10.19 10.69 -10.89
CA ARG A 171 9.45 9.74 -11.75
C ARG A 171 9.04 8.48 -10.99
N ILE A 172 9.94 7.90 -10.19
CA ILE A 172 9.63 6.73 -9.34
C ILE A 172 8.53 7.07 -8.32
N PHE A 173 8.61 8.22 -7.65
CA PHE A 173 7.57 8.62 -6.69
C PHE A 173 6.21 8.84 -7.36
N ARG A 174 6.19 9.44 -8.56
CA ARG A 174 4.98 9.54 -9.38
C ARG A 174 4.40 8.16 -9.68
N GLU A 175 5.21 7.19 -10.08
CA GLU A 175 4.74 5.81 -10.33
C GLU A 175 4.12 5.19 -9.07
N ILE A 176 4.72 5.41 -7.89
CA ILE A 176 4.15 4.97 -6.61
C ILE A 176 2.76 5.57 -6.40
N VAL A 177 2.56 6.87 -6.64
CA VAL A 177 1.24 7.51 -6.54
C VAL A 177 0.24 6.85 -7.50
N TYR A 178 0.61 6.64 -8.76
CA TYR A 178 -0.28 6.03 -9.76
C TYR A 178 -0.68 4.59 -9.43
N HIS A 179 0.21 3.81 -8.85
CA HIS A 179 -0.07 2.46 -8.38
C HIS A 179 -0.88 2.43 -7.08
N SER A 180 -0.73 3.44 -6.23
CA SER A 180 -1.35 3.48 -4.90
C SER A 180 -2.71 4.17 -4.87
N THR A 181 -3.03 5.03 -5.86
CA THR A 181 -4.34 5.68 -5.91
C THR A 181 -4.85 5.92 -7.32
N ARG A 182 -6.19 5.95 -7.44
CA ARG A 182 -6.97 6.38 -8.60
C ARG A 182 -7.51 7.81 -8.44
N ASP A 183 -7.28 8.43 -7.29
CA ASP A 183 -7.69 9.80 -7.03
C ASP A 183 -6.99 10.76 -8.00
N ARG A 184 -7.78 11.60 -8.67
CA ARG A 184 -7.28 12.52 -9.68
C ARG A 184 -6.42 13.62 -9.09
N VAL A 185 -6.77 14.14 -7.91
CA VAL A 185 -6.06 15.25 -7.27
C VAL A 185 -4.63 14.84 -6.96
N PHE A 186 -4.42 13.67 -6.36
CA PHE A 186 -3.07 13.19 -6.04
C PHE A 186 -2.24 12.89 -7.29
N ARG A 187 -2.86 12.37 -8.36
CA ARG A 187 -2.17 12.13 -9.64
C ARG A 187 -1.77 13.43 -10.33
N GLU A 188 -2.67 14.42 -10.35
CA GLU A 188 -2.42 15.75 -10.92
C GLU A 188 -1.28 16.47 -10.17
N ILE A 189 -1.24 16.37 -8.83
CA ILE A 189 -0.12 16.90 -8.04
C ILE A 189 1.20 16.21 -8.42
N ALA A 190 1.22 14.88 -8.53
CA ALA A 190 2.43 14.13 -8.90
C ALA A 190 2.92 14.47 -10.32
N ASP A 191 1.99 14.65 -11.27
CA ASP A 191 2.27 15.10 -12.63
C ASP A 191 2.86 16.51 -12.64
N GLU A 192 2.28 17.43 -11.86
CA GLU A 192 2.74 18.81 -11.78
C GLU A 192 4.17 18.90 -11.26
N ILE A 193 4.50 18.16 -10.21
CA ILE A 193 5.87 18.12 -9.65
C ILE A 193 6.87 17.69 -10.73
N LEU A 194 6.56 16.60 -11.45
CA LEU A 194 7.44 16.09 -12.52
C LEU A 194 7.59 17.10 -13.65
N ASN A 195 6.49 17.66 -14.15
CA ASN A 195 6.50 18.63 -15.26
C ASN A 195 7.32 19.87 -14.93
N ARG A 196 7.17 20.42 -13.71
CA ARG A 196 7.99 21.55 -13.25
C ARG A 196 9.47 21.19 -13.17
N SER A 197 9.79 19.99 -12.69
CA SER A 197 11.16 19.50 -12.57
C SER A 197 11.84 19.36 -13.94
N GLU A 198 11.16 18.78 -14.92
CA GLU A 198 11.68 18.65 -16.28
C GLU A 198 11.87 20.01 -16.98
N GLY A 199 10.99 20.98 -16.70
CA GLY A 199 11.14 22.35 -17.18
C GLY A 199 12.43 23.02 -16.68
N MET A 200 12.80 22.79 -15.41
CA MET A 200 14.03 23.33 -14.83
C MET A 200 15.29 22.70 -15.43
N LEU A 201 15.28 21.39 -15.67
CA LEU A 201 16.42 20.69 -16.28
C LEU A 201 16.71 21.23 -17.69
N ARG A 202 15.66 21.44 -18.49
CA ARG A 202 15.81 22.00 -19.85
C ARG A 202 16.49 23.36 -19.80
N GLN A 203 16.12 24.24 -18.86
CA GLN A 203 16.75 25.56 -18.71
C GLN A 203 18.22 25.45 -18.28
N ALA A 204 18.54 24.56 -17.33
CA ALA A 204 19.90 24.38 -16.81
C ALA A 204 20.86 23.84 -17.87
N CYS A 205 20.51 22.76 -18.58
CA CYS A 205 21.42 22.13 -19.54
C CYS A 205 21.49 22.87 -20.90
N THR A 206 20.57 23.81 -21.21
CA THR A 206 20.76 24.77 -22.32
C THR A 206 21.80 25.84 -21.96
N SER A 207 21.82 26.30 -20.71
CA SER A 207 22.75 27.33 -20.23
C SER A 207 24.21 26.85 -20.20
N GLN A 208 24.44 25.55 -20.01
CA GLN A 208 25.77 24.93 -20.02
C GLN A 208 26.35 24.68 -21.43
N ARG A 209 25.53 24.72 -22.49
CA ARG A 209 26.01 24.52 -23.88
C ARG A 209 26.48 25.80 -24.55
N GLU A 210 26.15 26.95 -23.96
CA GLU A 210 26.49 28.29 -24.47
C GLU A 210 27.68 28.92 -23.73
N ALA A 211 28.25 28.23 -22.73
CA ALA A 211 29.44 28.61 -21.97
C ALA A 211 30.65 27.76 -22.39
#